data_AF-A0A4P9Z1Z7-F1
#
_entry.id   AF-A0A4P9Z1Z7-F1
#
_cell.length_a   1.000
_cell.length_b   1.000
_cell.length_c   1.000
_cell.angle_alpha   90.00
_cell.angle_beta   90.00
_cell.angle_gamma   90.00
#
_symmetry.space_group_name_H-M   'P 1'
#
loop_
_entity.id
_entity.type
_entity.pdbx_description
1 polymer ?
#
loop_
_entity_poly.entity_id
_entity_poly.type
_entity_poly.pdbx_seq_one_letter_code
_entity_poly.pdbx_strand_id
1 'polypeptide(L)'
;MGHQVTRISLVCEHGSLPSDTPTFIDELRKELDALHAMQQEAPSSVGLTLVKAIDDAVDEVIDAVYAWATTLRDRLAPPATPEARATLDAEVRSKTGLVWRACTALSTLPPHNTEAVMRRWLDQHALVEDAIEEFTAALEETSVDTLADHMEQLTVAQQQEEKDDDGEDMLRTEWARDIHQCTLASVKLIQRLLCKVEQRGIRGGEQVPPTWQDRCLAAVEQLAEQVDQLGDVFWFLPSDVDAAREDARDHLDALYKAAGVLAELAREQFADAHRTWLDLCLQQLDVQRQSLSSS
;
A
#
# COMPACT_ATOMS: atom_id res chain seq x y z
N MET A 1 -10.87 -27.96 7.01
CA MET A 1 -11.49 -26.82 7.73
C MET A 1 -12.81 -26.35 7.12
N GLY A 2 -12.84 -25.71 5.95
CA GLY A 2 -14.08 -25.13 5.38
C GLY A 2 -15.28 -26.09 5.30
N HIS A 3 -15.06 -27.30 4.78
CA HIS A 3 -16.10 -28.33 4.73
C HIS A 3 -16.61 -28.79 6.11
N GLN A 4 -15.72 -28.92 7.11
CA GLN A 4 -16.11 -29.31 8.47
C GLN A 4 -16.95 -28.21 9.14
N VAL A 5 -16.53 -26.96 9.00
CA VAL A 5 -17.25 -25.80 9.55
C VAL A 5 -18.64 -25.67 8.92
N THR A 6 -18.76 -25.82 7.60
CA THR A 6 -20.07 -25.88 6.93
C THR A 6 -20.94 -27.01 7.45
N ARG A 7 -20.39 -28.21 7.60
CA ARG A 7 -21.14 -29.36 8.11
C ARG A 7 -21.69 -29.09 9.51
N ILE A 8 -20.88 -28.54 10.42
CA ILE A 8 -21.32 -28.22 11.78
C ILE A 8 -22.39 -27.13 11.75
N SER A 9 -22.18 -26.04 11.00
CA SER A 9 -23.14 -24.94 10.88
C SER A 9 -24.52 -25.43 10.43
N LEU A 10 -24.58 -26.25 9.38
CA LEU A 10 -25.84 -26.79 8.84
C LEU A 10 -26.57 -27.69 9.84
N VAL A 11 -25.85 -28.55 10.57
CA VAL A 11 -26.51 -29.43 11.56
C VAL A 11 -27.03 -28.62 12.75
N CYS A 12 -26.30 -27.57 13.15
CA CYS A 12 -26.69 -26.71 14.28
C CYS A 12 -27.88 -25.79 13.99
N GLU A 13 -28.15 -25.45 12.71
CA GLU A 13 -29.38 -24.74 12.32
C GLU A 13 -30.63 -25.50 12.77
N HIS A 14 -30.60 -26.83 12.74
CA HIS A 14 -31.69 -27.71 13.17
C HIS A 14 -31.77 -27.93 14.69
N GLY A 15 -30.97 -27.22 15.48
CA GLY A 15 -31.14 -27.11 16.94
C GLY A 15 -30.62 -28.27 17.76
N SER A 16 -29.88 -29.22 17.17
CA SER A 16 -29.19 -30.27 17.90
C SER A 16 -27.75 -30.44 17.40
N LEU A 17 -26.81 -30.60 18.33
CA LEU A 17 -25.45 -31.01 17.99
C LEU A 17 -25.46 -32.52 17.67
N PRO A 18 -24.90 -32.95 16.54
CA PRO A 18 -24.78 -34.37 16.24
C PRO A 18 -23.88 -35.08 17.27
N SER A 19 -24.07 -36.39 17.46
CA SER A 19 -23.23 -37.22 18.34
C SER A 19 -21.75 -37.14 18.01
N ASP A 20 -21.44 -36.88 16.74
CA ASP A 20 -20.10 -36.85 16.18
C ASP A 20 -19.43 -35.47 16.33
N THR A 21 -20.11 -34.48 16.92
CA THR A 21 -19.54 -33.14 17.20
C THR A 21 -18.17 -33.19 17.88
N PRO A 22 -17.92 -34.02 18.92
CA PRO A 22 -16.60 -34.10 19.54
C PRO A 22 -15.51 -34.52 18.57
N THR A 23 -15.80 -35.44 17.64
CA THR A 23 -14.87 -35.89 16.61
C THR A 23 -14.53 -34.75 15.65
N PHE A 24 -15.53 -33.98 15.20
CA PHE A 24 -15.26 -32.83 14.31
C PHE A 24 -14.45 -31.73 14.99
N ILE A 25 -14.71 -31.47 16.27
CA ILE A 25 -13.93 -30.49 17.03
C ILE A 25 -12.48 -30.98 17.18
N ASP A 26 -12.26 -32.27 17.40
CA ASP A 26 -10.92 -32.85 17.48
C ASP A 26 -10.16 -32.76 16.15
N GLU A 27 -10.83 -33.03 15.02
CA GLU A 27 -10.26 -32.84 13.68
C GLU A 27 -9.92 -31.37 13.40
N LEU A 28 -10.84 -30.45 13.71
CA LEU A 28 -10.61 -29.02 13.53
C LEU A 28 -9.43 -28.54 14.38
N ARG A 29 -9.32 -29.01 15.63
CA ARG A 29 -8.18 -28.70 16.50
C ARG A 29 -6.88 -29.21 15.89
N LYS A 30 -6.83 -30.44 15.40
CA LYS A 30 -5.63 -31.00 14.74
C LYS A 30 -5.20 -30.19 13.53
N GLU A 31 -6.16 -29.72 12.73
CA GLU A 31 -5.87 -28.87 11.58
C GLU A 31 -5.33 -27.50 12.00
N LEU A 32 -5.90 -26.88 13.04
CA LEU A 32 -5.38 -25.64 13.63
C LEU A 32 -3.98 -25.82 14.23
N ASP A 33 -3.74 -26.90 14.96
CA ASP A 33 -2.43 -27.24 15.54
C ASP A 33 -1.38 -27.40 14.43
N ALA A 34 -1.75 -28.01 13.30
CA ALA A 34 -0.87 -28.15 12.13
C ALA A 34 -0.55 -26.79 11.49
N LEU A 35 -1.53 -25.89 11.36
CA LEU A 35 -1.30 -24.53 10.85
C LEU A 35 -0.40 -23.73 11.79
N HIS A 36 -0.60 -23.84 13.11
CA HIS A 36 0.25 -23.17 14.07
C HIS A 36 1.69 -23.72 14.05
N ALA A 37 1.86 -25.03 13.89
CA ALA A 37 3.18 -25.63 13.69
C ALA A 37 3.88 -25.08 12.42
N MET A 38 3.14 -24.87 11.33
CA MET A 38 3.69 -24.25 10.11
C MET A 38 4.28 -22.86 10.38
N GLN A 39 3.64 -22.02 11.20
CA GLN A 39 4.18 -20.70 11.59
C GLN A 39 5.49 -20.83 12.36
N GLN A 40 5.59 -21.79 13.28
CA GLN A 40 6.79 -21.98 14.12
C GLN A 40 7.96 -22.61 13.36
N GLU A 41 7.69 -23.37 12.30
CA GLU A 41 8.69 -24.13 11.56
C GLU A 41 9.20 -23.42 10.30
N ALA A 42 8.56 -22.34 9.85
CA ALA A 42 8.95 -21.60 8.65
C ALA A 42 10.34 -20.94 8.84
N PRO A 43 11.39 -21.38 8.12
CA PRO A 43 12.73 -20.87 8.36
C PRO A 43 12.88 -19.48 7.72
N SER A 44 13.42 -18.50 8.44
CA SER A 44 13.65 -17.14 7.92
C SER A 44 14.51 -17.09 6.64
N SER A 45 15.27 -18.16 6.36
CA SER A 45 16.03 -18.33 5.11
C SER A 45 15.17 -18.40 3.85
N VAL A 46 13.87 -18.71 3.95
CA VAL A 46 12.98 -18.67 2.78
C VAL A 46 12.58 -17.25 2.41
N GLY A 47 12.81 -16.26 3.29
CA GLY A 47 12.44 -14.85 3.10
C GLY A 47 11.37 -14.40 4.09
N LEU A 48 11.58 -13.23 4.69
CA LEU A 48 10.72 -12.69 5.74
C LEU A 48 9.34 -12.29 5.19
N THR A 49 9.27 -11.83 3.95
CA THR A 49 7.99 -11.44 3.35
C THR A 49 7.07 -12.65 3.14
N LEU A 50 7.62 -13.78 2.72
CA LEU A 50 6.88 -15.04 2.61
C LEU A 50 6.45 -15.57 3.97
N VAL A 51 7.36 -15.56 4.96
CA VAL A 51 7.03 -15.97 6.34
C VAL A 51 5.86 -15.14 6.87
N LYS A 52 5.93 -13.81 6.73
CA LYS A 52 4.84 -12.92 7.13
C LYS A 52 3.53 -13.23 6.41
N ALA A 53 3.56 -13.50 5.09
CA ALA A 53 2.36 -13.86 4.34
C ALA A 53 1.72 -15.18 4.84
N ILE A 54 2.54 -16.15 5.24
CA ILE A 54 2.07 -17.40 5.85
C ILE A 54 1.46 -17.10 7.22
N ASP A 55 2.15 -16.32 8.06
CA ASP A 55 1.69 -15.95 9.39
C ASP A 55 0.34 -15.23 9.33
N ASP A 56 0.24 -14.19 8.51
CA ASP A 56 -0.99 -13.39 8.33
C ASP A 56 -2.17 -14.29 7.86
N ALA A 57 -1.92 -15.22 6.93
CA ALA A 57 -2.96 -16.12 6.42
C ALA A 57 -3.39 -17.20 7.43
N VAL A 58 -2.46 -17.70 8.25
CA VAL A 58 -2.78 -18.62 9.35
C VAL A 58 -3.57 -17.90 10.44
N ASP A 59 -3.16 -16.70 10.82
CA ASP A 59 -3.86 -15.88 11.80
C ASP A 59 -5.28 -15.55 11.33
N GLU A 60 -5.48 -15.20 10.05
CA GLU A 60 -6.81 -14.98 9.48
C GLU A 60 -7.70 -16.23 9.60
N VAL A 61 -7.15 -17.43 9.40
CA VAL A 61 -7.89 -18.69 9.57
C VAL A 61 -8.23 -18.95 11.03
N ILE A 62 -7.28 -18.75 11.95
CA ILE A 62 -7.50 -18.92 13.39
C ILE A 62 -8.60 -17.97 13.87
N ASP A 63 -8.50 -16.68 13.50
CA ASP A 63 -9.47 -15.65 13.87
C ASP A 63 -10.86 -15.93 13.30
N ALA A 64 -10.93 -16.36 12.03
CA ALA A 64 -12.21 -16.72 11.41
C ALA A 64 -12.87 -17.91 12.10
N VAL A 65 -12.09 -18.93 12.47
CA VAL A 65 -12.59 -20.11 13.19
C VAL A 65 -13.00 -19.76 14.61
N TYR A 66 -12.22 -18.93 15.30
CA TYR A 66 -12.57 -18.44 16.63
C TYR A 66 -13.89 -17.65 16.60
N ALA A 67 -14.02 -16.69 15.68
CA ALA A 67 -15.24 -15.93 15.48
C ALA A 67 -16.43 -16.85 15.19
N TRP A 68 -16.28 -17.81 14.27
CA TRP A 68 -17.30 -18.81 13.99
C TRP A 68 -17.69 -19.63 15.22
N ALA A 69 -16.72 -20.14 15.98
CA ALA A 69 -16.95 -20.95 17.16
C ALA A 69 -17.68 -20.15 18.26
N THR A 70 -17.32 -18.88 18.45
CA THR A 70 -18.01 -17.99 19.40
C THR A 70 -19.47 -17.74 19.00
N THR A 71 -19.73 -17.42 17.74
CA THR A 71 -21.10 -17.24 17.24
C THR A 71 -21.91 -18.53 17.34
N LEU A 72 -21.29 -19.69 17.06
CA LEU A 72 -21.93 -21.00 17.20
C LEU A 72 -22.30 -21.30 18.65
N ARG A 73 -21.39 -21.04 19.60
CA ARG A 73 -21.66 -21.18 21.03
C ARG A 73 -22.85 -20.34 21.45
N ASP A 74 -22.89 -19.08 21.04
CA ASP A 74 -23.95 -18.15 21.42
C ASP A 74 -25.29 -18.58 20.80
N ARG A 75 -25.26 -19.14 19.59
CA ARG A 75 -26.43 -19.76 18.93
C ARG A 75 -26.98 -21.00 19.65
N LEU A 76 -26.13 -21.75 20.35
CA LEU A 76 -26.52 -22.94 21.10
C LEU A 76 -26.98 -22.64 22.53
N ALA A 77 -26.77 -21.41 23.02
CA ALA A 77 -27.17 -21.00 24.36
C ALA A 77 -28.71 -20.82 24.50
N PRO A 78 -29.33 -21.32 25.58
CA PRO A 78 -30.75 -21.08 25.87
C PRO A 78 -31.02 -19.77 26.65
N PRO A 79 -32.19 -19.10 26.49
CA PRO A 79 -33.06 -19.03 25.32
C PRO A 79 -32.94 -17.66 24.63
N ALA A 80 -32.40 -17.64 23.41
CA ALA A 80 -32.55 -16.50 22.51
C ALA A 80 -34.01 -16.41 22.02
N THR A 81 -34.56 -15.20 21.90
CA THR A 81 -35.86 -14.96 21.24
C THR A 81 -35.83 -15.50 19.81
N PRO A 82 -36.99 -15.79 19.17
CA PRO A 82 -37.03 -16.24 17.78
C PRO A 82 -36.29 -15.30 16.81
N GLU A 83 -36.38 -13.99 17.05
CA GLU A 83 -35.67 -12.96 16.29
C GLU A 83 -34.15 -13.05 16.50
N ALA A 84 -33.70 -13.13 17.75
CA ALA A 84 -32.28 -13.29 18.06
C ALA A 84 -31.70 -14.60 17.48
N ARG A 85 -32.52 -15.67 17.44
CA ARG A 85 -32.14 -16.95 16.83
C ARG A 85 -31.96 -16.82 15.32
N ALA A 86 -32.87 -16.14 14.63
CA ALA A 86 -32.75 -15.90 13.19
C ALA A 86 -31.52 -15.05 12.85
N THR A 87 -31.20 -14.04 13.66
CA THR A 87 -29.98 -13.24 13.53
C THR A 87 -28.73 -14.09 13.70
N LEU A 88 -28.66 -14.90 14.77
CA LEU A 88 -27.53 -15.78 15.03
C LEU A 88 -27.36 -16.86 13.94
N ASP A 89 -28.45 -17.39 13.37
CA ASP A 89 -28.38 -18.29 12.22
C ASP A 89 -27.75 -17.60 10.99
N ALA A 90 -28.11 -16.34 10.72
CA ALA A 90 -27.49 -15.56 9.66
C ALA A 90 -26.01 -15.28 9.92
N GLU A 91 -25.65 -14.95 11.16
CA GLU A 91 -24.25 -14.74 11.56
C GLU A 91 -23.42 -16.02 11.44
N VAL A 92 -23.92 -17.18 11.90
CA VAL A 92 -23.22 -18.46 11.75
C VAL A 92 -22.92 -18.74 10.27
N ARG A 93 -23.90 -18.52 9.37
CA ARG A 93 -23.67 -18.66 7.91
C ARG A 93 -22.63 -17.67 7.39
N SER A 94 -22.69 -16.41 7.83
CA SER A 94 -21.69 -15.40 7.47
C SER A 94 -20.28 -15.80 7.93
N LYS A 95 -20.11 -16.20 9.19
CA LYS A 95 -18.82 -16.62 9.76
C LYS A 95 -18.30 -17.92 9.13
N THR A 96 -19.21 -18.84 8.76
CA THR A 96 -18.85 -20.01 7.93
C THR A 96 -18.21 -19.56 6.62
N GLY A 97 -18.81 -18.57 5.95
CA GLY A 97 -18.25 -17.97 4.73
C GLY A 97 -16.87 -17.32 4.95
N LEU A 98 -16.65 -16.67 6.09
CA LEU A 98 -15.33 -16.12 6.44
C LEU A 98 -14.26 -17.20 6.57
N VAL A 99 -14.56 -18.31 7.26
CA VAL A 99 -13.63 -19.45 7.37
C VAL A 99 -13.28 -19.99 5.98
N TRP A 100 -14.26 -20.09 5.07
CA TRP A 100 -14.01 -20.50 3.69
C TRP A 100 -13.09 -19.55 2.93
N ARG A 101 -13.30 -18.24 3.08
CA ARG A 101 -12.44 -17.23 2.45
C ARG A 101 -11.02 -17.31 2.97
N ALA A 102 -10.83 -17.39 4.29
CA ALA A 102 -9.52 -17.54 4.91
C ALA A 102 -8.80 -18.84 4.48
N CYS A 103 -9.53 -19.97 4.43
CA CYS A 103 -8.98 -21.23 3.89
C CYS A 103 -8.59 -21.12 2.41
N THR A 104 -9.35 -20.35 1.62
CA THR A 104 -9.03 -20.11 0.21
C THR A 104 -7.78 -19.24 0.10
N ALA A 105 -7.61 -18.23 0.97
CA ALA A 105 -6.43 -17.39 1.01
C ALA A 105 -5.14 -18.22 1.23
N LEU A 106 -5.17 -19.19 2.16
CA LEU A 106 -4.06 -20.16 2.34
C LEU A 106 -3.69 -20.89 1.04
N SER A 107 -4.67 -21.29 0.23
CA SER A 107 -4.40 -21.97 -1.05
C SER A 107 -3.80 -21.07 -2.13
N THR A 108 -3.89 -19.74 -1.94
CA THR A 108 -3.35 -18.72 -2.85
C THR A 108 -2.05 -18.10 -2.34
N LEU A 109 -1.46 -18.67 -1.28
CA LEU A 109 -0.17 -18.21 -0.76
C LEU A 109 0.91 -18.26 -1.86
N PRO A 110 1.81 -17.26 -1.88
CA PRO A 110 2.90 -17.25 -2.84
C PRO A 110 3.83 -18.46 -2.60
N PRO A 111 4.25 -19.17 -3.66
CA PRO A 111 5.09 -20.36 -3.50
C PRO A 111 6.53 -20.03 -3.12
N HIS A 112 7.03 -18.84 -3.47
CA HIS A 112 8.36 -18.36 -3.11
C HIS A 112 8.32 -16.89 -2.66
N ASN A 113 9.41 -16.44 -2.03
CA ASN A 113 9.51 -15.06 -1.55
C ASN A 113 9.47 -14.04 -2.68
N THR A 114 9.97 -14.40 -3.87
CA THR A 114 9.87 -13.54 -5.05
C THR A 114 8.43 -13.16 -5.32
N GLU A 115 7.49 -14.12 -5.34
CA GLU A 115 6.07 -13.83 -5.57
C GLU A 115 5.45 -13.05 -4.40
N ALA A 116 5.85 -13.33 -3.16
CA ALA A 116 5.39 -12.60 -1.97
C ALA A 116 5.81 -11.12 -2.03
N VAL A 117 7.08 -10.88 -2.30
CA VAL A 117 7.66 -9.54 -2.48
C VAL A 117 7.03 -8.84 -3.68
N MET A 118 6.85 -9.53 -4.81
CA MET A 118 6.24 -8.93 -6.00
C MET A 118 4.80 -8.46 -5.77
N ARG A 119 3.98 -9.18 -4.98
CA ARG A 119 2.62 -8.73 -4.64
C ARG A 119 2.68 -7.39 -3.91
N ARG A 120 3.46 -7.31 -2.83
CA ARG A 120 3.61 -6.09 -2.03
C ARG A 120 4.29 -4.96 -2.79
N TRP A 121 5.26 -5.30 -3.64
CA TRP A 121 5.94 -4.35 -4.52
C TRP A 121 4.96 -3.67 -5.47
N LEU A 122 4.04 -4.42 -6.09
CA LEU A 122 3.03 -3.87 -6.96
C LEU A 122 2.05 -2.97 -6.21
N ASP A 123 1.70 -3.31 -4.96
CA ASP A 123 0.88 -2.43 -4.12
C ASP A 123 1.59 -1.08 -3.89
N GLN A 124 2.90 -1.09 -3.58
CA GLN A 124 3.66 0.16 -3.43
C GLN A 124 3.84 0.92 -4.75
N HIS A 125 4.00 0.20 -5.86
CA HIS A 125 4.09 0.81 -7.18
C HIS A 125 2.79 1.52 -7.54
N ALA A 126 1.64 0.90 -7.27
CA ALA A 126 0.33 1.47 -7.50
C ALA A 126 0.12 2.77 -6.70
N LEU A 127 0.53 2.82 -5.43
CA LEU A 127 0.47 4.05 -4.62
C LEU A 127 1.26 5.21 -5.26
N VAL A 128 2.45 4.92 -5.80
CA VAL A 128 3.27 5.92 -6.48
C VAL A 128 2.65 6.34 -7.82
N GLU A 129 2.01 5.41 -8.54
CA GLU A 129 1.28 5.71 -9.77
C GLU A 129 0.06 6.59 -9.51
N ASP A 130 -0.75 6.25 -8.51
CA ASP A 130 -1.90 7.03 -8.07
C ASP A 130 -1.47 8.47 -7.70
N ALA A 131 -0.40 8.63 -6.94
CA ALA A 131 0.15 9.96 -6.61
C ALA A 131 0.58 10.75 -7.86
N ILE A 132 1.20 10.09 -8.85
CA ILE A 132 1.56 10.75 -10.12
C ILE A 132 0.32 11.20 -10.89
N GLU A 133 -0.71 10.37 -10.94
CA GLU A 133 -1.99 10.69 -11.59
C GLU A 133 -2.66 11.89 -10.91
N GLU A 134 -2.76 11.87 -9.57
CA GLU A 134 -3.33 12.94 -8.76
C GLU A 134 -2.57 14.27 -8.95
N PHE A 135 -1.24 14.26 -8.84
CA PHE A 135 -0.42 15.47 -9.01
C PHE A 135 -0.47 16.00 -10.45
N THR A 136 -0.55 15.11 -11.43
CA THR A 136 -0.67 15.52 -12.84
C THR A 136 -2.02 16.17 -13.09
N ALA A 137 -3.11 15.55 -12.63
CA ALA A 137 -4.47 16.08 -12.76
C ALA A 137 -4.59 17.47 -12.11
N ALA A 138 -4.06 17.63 -10.89
CA ALA A 138 -4.06 18.90 -10.17
C ALA A 138 -3.35 20.04 -10.94
N LEU A 139 -2.20 19.74 -11.55
CA LEU A 139 -1.45 20.71 -12.34
C LEU A 139 -2.15 21.05 -13.66
N GLU A 140 -2.83 20.09 -14.27
CA GLU A 140 -3.62 20.31 -15.49
C GLU A 140 -4.86 21.15 -15.20
N GLU A 141 -5.60 20.89 -14.12
CA GLU A 141 -6.77 21.68 -13.70
C GLU A 141 -6.38 23.14 -13.39
N THR A 142 -5.28 23.34 -12.67
CA THR A 142 -4.74 24.68 -12.39
C THR A 142 -4.34 25.46 -13.67
N SER A 143 -4.00 24.74 -14.75
CA SER A 143 -3.68 25.36 -16.05
C SER A 143 -4.91 25.75 -16.87
N VAL A 144 -6.08 25.17 -16.58
CA VAL A 144 -7.35 25.48 -17.26
C VAL A 144 -8.07 26.65 -16.56
N ASP A 145 -8.05 26.70 -15.23
CA ASP A 145 -8.66 27.80 -14.47
C ASP A 145 -7.97 29.14 -14.74
N THR A 146 -6.64 29.15 -14.93
CA THR A 146 -5.90 30.36 -15.32
C THR A 146 -6.26 30.90 -16.70
N LEU A 147 -6.71 30.04 -17.63
CA LEU A 147 -7.14 30.42 -18.98
C LEU A 147 -8.63 30.81 -19.02
N ALA A 148 -9.46 30.15 -18.21
CA ALA A 148 -10.86 30.50 -18.01
C ALA A 148 -11.02 31.84 -17.29
N ASP A 149 -10.25 32.10 -16.23
CA ASP A 149 -10.23 33.38 -15.51
C ASP A 149 -9.70 34.52 -16.39
N HIS A 150 -8.69 34.27 -17.24
CA HIS A 150 -8.24 35.27 -18.22
C HIS A 150 -9.27 35.57 -19.30
N MET A 151 -10.10 34.58 -19.68
CA MET A 151 -11.18 34.79 -20.65
C MET A 151 -12.40 35.48 -20.02
N GLU A 152 -12.68 35.26 -18.74
CA GLU A 152 -13.77 35.93 -18.02
C GLU A 152 -13.41 37.40 -17.74
N GLN A 153 -12.16 37.69 -17.38
CA GLN A 153 -11.64 39.06 -17.21
C GLN A 153 -11.64 39.90 -18.51
N LEU A 154 -11.59 39.27 -19.69
CA LEU A 154 -11.74 39.96 -20.98
C LEU A 154 -13.20 40.32 -21.31
N THR A 155 -14.19 39.82 -20.56
CA THR A 155 -15.61 40.14 -20.76
C THR A 155 -16.19 41.08 -19.71
N VAL A 156 -15.48 41.34 -18.60
CA VAL A 156 -15.91 42.23 -17.50
C VAL A 156 -15.09 43.53 -17.43
N ALA A 157 -14.51 43.98 -18.55
CA ALA A 157 -13.79 45.25 -18.65
C ALA A 157 -14.69 46.51 -18.63
N GLN A 158 -15.79 46.50 -17.86
CA GLN A 158 -16.57 47.69 -17.49
C GLN A 158 -17.25 47.50 -16.13
N GLN A 159 -16.51 47.58 -15.02
CA GLN A 159 -16.80 48.47 -13.88
C GLN A 159 -16.00 48.10 -12.63
N GLN A 160 -15.62 49.18 -11.94
CA GLN A 160 -15.06 49.29 -10.58
C GLN A 160 -13.54 49.10 -10.39
N GLU A 161 -12.92 50.23 -10.07
CA GLU A 161 -11.63 50.39 -9.40
C GLU A 161 -11.64 49.71 -8.02
N GLU A 162 -10.75 48.76 -7.78
CA GLU A 162 -10.12 48.53 -6.47
C GLU A 162 -8.75 47.84 -6.63
N LYS A 163 -7.69 48.64 -6.44
CA LYS A 163 -6.34 48.34 -5.94
C LYS A 163 -5.67 46.97 -6.22
N ASP A 164 -4.58 47.03 -6.98
CA ASP A 164 -3.22 46.56 -6.63
C ASP A 164 -3.07 45.28 -5.78
N ASP A 165 -3.57 44.13 -6.25
CA ASP A 165 -3.23 42.80 -5.68
C ASP A 165 -2.99 41.68 -6.72
N ASP A 166 -3.07 42.00 -8.02
CA ASP A 166 -2.91 40.98 -9.08
C ASP A 166 -1.47 40.43 -9.18
N GLY A 167 -0.49 41.14 -8.61
CA GLY A 167 0.93 40.76 -8.65
C GLY A 167 1.36 39.75 -7.59
N GLU A 168 0.82 39.85 -6.36
CA GLU A 168 1.14 38.90 -5.28
C GLU A 168 0.44 37.56 -5.50
N ASP A 169 -0.80 37.55 -5.97
CA ASP A 169 -1.52 36.32 -6.36
C ASP A 169 -0.87 35.64 -7.59
N MET A 170 -0.41 36.41 -8.59
CA MET A 170 0.32 35.85 -9.73
C MET A 170 1.65 35.23 -9.30
N LEU A 171 2.44 35.93 -8.47
CA LEU A 171 3.68 35.38 -7.91
C LEU A 171 3.41 34.14 -7.05
N ARG A 172 2.31 34.13 -6.28
CA ARG A 172 1.85 32.97 -5.50
C ARG A 172 1.59 31.74 -6.35
N THR A 173 0.98 31.92 -7.52
CA THR A 173 0.75 30.81 -8.46
C THR A 173 2.03 30.32 -9.14
N GLU A 174 3.04 31.18 -9.33
CA GLU A 174 4.28 30.79 -10.02
C GLU A 174 5.20 29.94 -9.14
N TRP A 175 5.52 30.37 -7.91
CA TRP A 175 6.41 29.58 -7.07
C TRP A 175 5.75 28.28 -6.57
N ALA A 176 4.44 28.27 -6.35
CA ALA A 176 3.70 27.05 -6.01
C ALA A 176 3.75 26.05 -7.17
N ARG A 177 3.59 26.53 -8.41
CA ARG A 177 3.74 25.71 -9.63
C ARG A 177 5.14 25.13 -9.75
N ASP A 178 6.19 25.89 -9.45
CA ASP A 178 7.57 25.38 -9.47
C ASP A 178 7.77 24.25 -8.46
N ILE A 179 7.26 24.40 -7.22
CA ILE A 179 7.32 23.35 -6.20
C ILE A 179 6.56 22.10 -6.68
N HIS A 180 5.32 22.25 -7.14
CA HIS A 180 4.51 21.14 -7.64
C HIS A 180 5.17 20.40 -8.81
N GLN A 181 5.78 21.14 -9.76
CA GLN A 181 6.51 20.53 -10.87
C GLN A 181 7.75 19.77 -10.40
N CYS A 182 8.52 20.31 -9.44
CA CYS A 182 9.67 19.63 -8.86
C CYS A 182 9.26 18.35 -8.12
N THR A 183 8.17 18.40 -7.35
CA THR A 183 7.60 17.23 -6.65
C THR A 183 7.18 16.16 -7.67
N LEU A 184 6.36 16.52 -8.65
CA LEU A 184 5.90 15.57 -9.68
C LEU A 184 7.07 14.96 -10.48
N ALA A 185 8.05 15.77 -10.87
CA ALA A 185 9.25 15.27 -11.55
C ALA A 185 10.02 14.26 -10.69
N SER A 186 10.12 14.51 -9.39
CA SER A 186 10.79 13.62 -8.44
C SER A 186 10.04 12.31 -8.27
N VAL A 187 8.72 12.32 -8.09
CA VAL A 187 7.92 11.10 -7.97
C VAL A 187 7.96 10.27 -9.27
N LYS A 188 7.94 10.91 -10.45
CA LYS A 188 8.14 10.23 -11.74
C LYS A 188 9.51 9.55 -11.84
N LEU A 189 10.56 10.12 -11.25
CA LEU A 189 11.88 9.48 -11.19
C LEU A 189 11.87 8.26 -10.24
N ILE A 190 11.15 8.33 -9.13
CA ILE A 190 10.95 7.19 -8.22
C ILE A 190 10.24 6.05 -8.94
N GLN A 191 9.12 6.30 -9.63
CA GLN A 191 8.42 5.28 -10.42
C GLN A 191 9.38 4.58 -11.40
N ARG A 192 10.23 5.34 -12.10
CA ARG A 192 11.24 4.77 -13.02
C ARG A 192 12.27 3.92 -12.30
N LEU A 193 12.73 4.36 -11.12
CA LEU A 193 13.65 3.59 -10.28
C LEU A 193 13.01 2.26 -9.84
N LEU A 194 11.77 2.30 -9.35
CA LEU A 194 11.00 1.10 -8.98
C LEU A 194 10.88 0.13 -10.16
N CYS A 195 10.39 0.61 -11.31
CA CYS A 195 10.32 -0.15 -12.56
C CYS A 195 11.65 -0.83 -12.90
N LYS A 196 12.77 -0.11 -12.76
CA LYS A 196 14.10 -0.63 -13.08
C LYS A 196 14.52 -1.74 -12.11
N VAL A 197 14.34 -1.53 -10.81
CA VAL A 197 14.71 -2.49 -9.77
C VAL A 197 13.89 -3.77 -9.87
N GLU A 198 12.60 -3.63 -10.13
CA GLU A 198 11.70 -4.75 -10.36
C GLU A 198 12.15 -5.60 -11.56
N GLN A 199 12.31 -4.98 -12.73
CA GLN A 199 12.56 -5.70 -13.98
C GLN A 199 13.93 -6.38 -14.00
N ARG A 200 14.94 -5.77 -13.38
CA ARG A 200 16.34 -6.23 -13.48
C ARG A 200 16.83 -6.95 -12.23
N GLY A 201 16.21 -6.70 -11.08
CA GLY A 201 16.50 -7.36 -9.82
C GLY A 201 15.49 -8.45 -9.54
N ILE A 202 14.28 -8.06 -9.14
CA ILE A 202 13.29 -8.98 -8.57
C ILE A 202 12.82 -10.02 -9.60
N ARG A 203 12.41 -9.59 -10.80
CA ARG A 203 11.92 -10.48 -11.88
C ARG A 203 13.02 -11.05 -12.76
N GLY A 204 14.08 -10.27 -12.99
CA GLY A 204 15.12 -10.57 -13.99
C GLY A 204 16.37 -11.24 -13.45
N GLY A 205 16.58 -11.26 -12.13
CA GLY A 205 17.76 -11.84 -11.52
C GLY A 205 17.66 -13.36 -11.36
N GLU A 206 18.62 -14.11 -11.89
CA GLU A 206 18.78 -15.52 -11.55
C GLU A 206 19.28 -15.64 -10.10
N GLN A 207 18.54 -16.39 -9.26
CA GLN A 207 18.92 -16.72 -7.87
C GLN A 207 19.18 -15.52 -6.95
N VAL A 208 18.31 -14.51 -6.99
CA VAL A 208 18.37 -13.39 -6.05
C VAL A 208 18.09 -13.88 -4.62
N PRO A 209 18.95 -13.58 -3.62
CA PRO A 209 18.72 -14.01 -2.25
C PRO A 209 17.42 -13.42 -1.68
N PRO A 210 16.58 -14.20 -0.96
CA PRO A 210 15.35 -13.68 -0.33
C PRO A 210 15.60 -12.47 0.56
N THR A 211 16.72 -12.46 1.30
CA THR A 211 17.12 -11.34 2.16
C THR A 211 17.36 -10.04 1.39
N TRP A 212 17.82 -10.12 0.14
CA TRP A 212 17.99 -8.94 -0.71
C TRP A 212 16.63 -8.44 -1.19
N GLN A 213 15.74 -9.34 -1.58
CA GLN A 213 14.38 -8.98 -1.99
C GLN A 213 13.61 -8.29 -0.85
N ASP A 214 13.73 -8.80 0.37
CA ASP A 214 13.10 -8.19 1.56
C ASP A 214 13.67 -6.79 1.86
N ARG A 215 15.00 -6.60 1.74
CA ARG A 215 15.63 -5.28 1.88
C ARG A 215 15.16 -4.29 0.81
N CYS A 216 15.03 -4.75 -0.43
CA CYS A 216 14.49 -3.94 -1.51
C CYS A 216 13.04 -3.56 -1.26
N LEU A 217 12.20 -4.51 -0.82
CA LEU A 217 10.81 -4.21 -0.46
C LEU A 217 10.71 -3.17 0.65
N ALA A 218 11.49 -3.31 1.73
CA ALA A 218 11.51 -2.34 2.82
C ALA A 218 11.93 -0.93 2.34
N ALA A 219 12.90 -0.84 1.43
CA ALA A 219 13.30 0.43 0.84
C ALA A 219 12.20 1.04 -0.05
N VAL A 220 11.41 0.21 -0.74
CA VAL A 220 10.26 0.66 -1.54
C VAL A 220 9.09 1.13 -0.68
N GLU A 221 8.79 0.42 0.41
CA GLU A 221 7.77 0.85 1.38
C GLU A 221 8.13 2.23 1.96
N GLN A 222 9.41 2.43 2.32
CA GLN A 222 9.89 3.74 2.75
C GLN A 222 9.75 4.80 1.66
N LEU A 223 10.07 4.47 0.41
CA LEU A 223 9.88 5.39 -0.72
C LEU A 223 8.42 5.79 -0.91
N ALA A 224 7.49 4.84 -0.85
CA ALA A 224 6.06 5.10 -0.98
C ALA A 224 5.56 6.02 0.16
N GLU A 225 6.01 5.79 1.40
CA GLU A 225 5.72 6.69 2.52
C GLU A 225 6.24 8.12 2.29
N GLN A 226 7.44 8.26 1.71
CA GLN A 226 7.97 9.60 1.37
C GLN A 226 7.20 10.27 0.22
N VAL A 227 6.65 9.50 -0.72
CA VAL A 227 5.77 10.01 -1.77
C VAL A 227 4.45 10.51 -1.18
N ASP A 228 3.87 9.76 -0.24
CA ASP A 228 2.66 10.15 0.49
C ASP A 228 2.86 11.45 1.27
N GLN A 229 3.97 11.57 2.01
CA GLN A 229 4.34 12.80 2.72
C GLN A 229 4.58 13.99 1.77
N LEU A 230 5.10 13.76 0.57
CA LEU A 230 5.18 14.79 -0.47
C LEU A 230 3.80 15.21 -1.00
N GLY A 231 2.80 14.34 -0.90
CA GLY A 231 1.39 14.68 -1.15
C GLY A 231 0.90 15.77 -0.21
N ASP A 232 1.22 15.68 1.08
CA ASP A 232 0.85 16.73 2.04
C ASP A 232 1.45 18.09 1.65
N VAL A 233 2.73 18.11 1.26
CA VAL A 233 3.38 19.34 0.76
C VAL A 233 2.70 19.84 -0.52
N PHE A 234 2.37 18.93 -1.43
CA PHE A 234 1.75 19.26 -2.71
C PHE A 234 0.36 19.89 -2.53
N TRP A 235 -0.43 19.41 -1.57
CA TRP A 235 -1.80 19.90 -1.37
C TRP A 235 -1.90 21.05 -0.37
N PHE A 236 -0.97 21.14 0.58
CA PHE A 236 -1.06 22.06 1.72
C PHE A 236 0.17 22.97 1.83
N LEU A 237 0.55 23.63 0.73
CA LEU A 237 1.65 24.58 0.75
C LEU A 237 1.41 25.72 1.77
N PRO A 238 2.41 26.02 2.63
CA PRO A 238 2.40 27.22 3.45
C PRO A 238 2.15 28.49 2.63
N SER A 239 1.50 29.49 3.23
CA SER A 239 1.31 30.80 2.57
C SER A 239 2.62 31.58 2.38
N ASP A 240 3.66 31.23 3.14
CA ASP A 240 4.99 31.83 3.06
C ASP A 240 5.88 31.03 2.12
N VAL A 241 6.50 31.71 1.15
CA VAL A 241 7.27 31.08 0.06
C VAL A 241 8.51 30.37 0.60
N ASP A 242 9.21 30.98 1.55
CA ASP A 242 10.45 30.45 2.10
C ASP A 242 10.15 29.20 2.93
N ALA A 243 9.09 29.24 3.75
CA ALA A 243 8.60 28.08 4.49
C ALA A 243 8.13 26.95 3.56
N ALA A 244 7.40 27.26 2.48
CA ALA A 244 6.95 26.27 1.52
C ALA A 244 8.11 25.60 0.76
N ARG A 245 9.13 26.38 0.38
CA ARG A 245 10.35 25.87 -0.26
C ARG A 245 11.19 25.04 0.71
N GLU A 246 11.28 25.44 1.97
CA GLU A 246 11.98 24.67 3.01
C GLU A 246 11.31 23.32 3.25
N ASP A 247 9.99 23.32 3.45
CA ASP A 247 9.21 22.10 3.69
C ASP A 247 9.28 21.11 2.51
N ALA A 248 9.11 21.61 1.28
CA ALA A 248 9.28 20.79 0.08
C ALA A 248 10.70 20.22 -0.07
N ARG A 249 11.72 21.00 0.29
CA ARG A 249 13.13 20.58 0.22
C ARG A 249 13.42 19.47 1.23
N ASP A 250 12.92 19.58 2.45
CA ASP A 250 13.13 18.59 3.50
C ASP A 250 12.52 17.23 3.10
N HIS A 251 11.31 17.25 2.54
CA HIS A 251 10.66 16.04 2.03
C HIS A 251 11.36 15.48 0.79
N LEU A 252 11.82 16.33 -0.14
CA LEU A 252 12.63 15.88 -1.28
C LEU A 252 14.00 15.32 -0.86
N ASP A 253 14.60 15.83 0.20
CA ASP A 253 15.85 15.29 0.77
C ASP A 253 15.63 13.91 1.39
N ALA A 254 14.51 13.73 2.09
CA ALA A 254 14.12 12.43 2.64
C ALA A 254 13.81 11.41 1.54
N LEU A 255 13.08 11.82 0.48
CA LEU A 255 12.85 11.01 -0.72
C LEU A 255 14.16 10.63 -1.40
N TYR A 256 15.09 11.58 -1.57
CA TYR A 256 16.40 11.34 -2.16
C TYR A 256 17.22 10.32 -1.35
N LYS A 257 17.22 10.43 -0.02
CA LYS A 257 17.90 9.46 0.86
C LYS A 257 17.30 8.07 0.73
N ALA A 258 15.97 7.94 0.72
CA ALA A 258 15.29 6.67 0.53
C ALA A 258 15.59 6.05 -0.86
N ALA A 259 15.59 6.87 -1.91
CA ALA A 259 15.97 6.46 -3.27
C ALA A 259 17.43 5.97 -3.34
N GLY A 260 18.33 6.64 -2.60
CA GLY A 260 19.72 6.25 -2.45
C GLY A 260 19.88 4.85 -1.86
N VAL A 261 19.13 4.52 -0.81
CA VAL A 261 19.15 3.18 -0.21
C VAL A 261 18.75 2.11 -1.24
N LEU A 262 17.66 2.32 -1.98
CA LEU A 262 17.21 1.39 -3.01
C LEU A 262 18.24 1.26 -4.16
N ALA A 263 18.84 2.37 -4.58
CA ALA A 263 19.87 2.37 -5.60
C ALA A 263 21.12 1.61 -5.17
N GLU A 264 21.59 1.76 -3.92
CA GLU A 264 22.72 0.99 -3.39
C GLU A 264 22.42 -0.52 -3.41
N LEU A 265 21.23 -0.92 -2.95
CA LEU A 265 20.77 -2.31 -3.03
C LEU A 265 20.79 -2.83 -4.47
N ALA A 266 20.30 -2.04 -5.41
CA ALA A 266 20.32 -2.39 -6.83
C ALA A 266 21.75 -2.53 -7.37
N ARG A 267 22.70 -1.69 -6.94
CA ARG A 267 24.12 -1.82 -7.34
C ARG A 267 24.75 -3.13 -6.90
N GLU A 268 24.33 -3.71 -5.77
CA GLU A 268 24.82 -5.02 -5.31
C GLU A 268 24.60 -6.13 -6.38
N GLN A 269 23.51 -6.05 -7.15
CA GLN A 269 23.10 -7.09 -8.10
C GLN A 269 23.27 -6.71 -9.57
N PHE A 270 23.31 -5.41 -9.89
CA PHE A 270 23.22 -4.94 -11.28
C PHE A 270 24.57 -4.93 -11.99
N ALA A 271 24.55 -5.22 -13.30
CA ALA A 271 25.72 -5.01 -14.16
C ALA A 271 26.04 -3.51 -14.33
N ASP A 272 27.29 -3.20 -14.68
CA ASP A 272 27.83 -1.82 -14.69
C ASP A 272 26.99 -0.84 -15.52
N ALA A 273 26.48 -1.24 -16.69
CA ALA A 273 25.62 -0.39 -17.52
C ALA A 273 24.31 0.03 -16.82
N HIS A 274 23.79 -0.80 -15.92
CA HIS A 274 22.60 -0.47 -15.14
C HIS A 274 22.94 0.36 -13.90
N ARG A 275 24.14 0.18 -13.33
CA ARG A 275 24.65 1.05 -12.26
C ARG A 275 24.78 2.50 -12.71
N THR A 276 25.35 2.74 -13.89
CA THR A 276 25.43 4.10 -14.46
C THR A 276 24.06 4.74 -14.65
N TRP A 277 23.04 3.97 -15.01
CA TRP A 277 21.67 4.48 -15.13
C TRP A 277 21.09 4.88 -13.77
N LEU A 278 21.37 4.12 -12.70
CA LEU A 278 20.96 4.47 -11.33
C LEU A 278 21.62 5.79 -10.89
N ASP A 279 22.91 5.97 -11.20
CA ASP A 279 23.62 7.20 -10.87
C ASP A 279 23.01 8.42 -11.57
N LEU A 280 22.65 8.29 -12.85
CA LEU A 280 21.94 9.34 -13.59
C LEU A 280 20.57 9.66 -12.99
N CYS A 281 19.84 8.64 -12.54
CA CYS A 281 18.53 8.84 -11.90
C CYS A 281 18.67 9.61 -10.58
N LEU A 282 19.65 9.24 -9.73
CA LEU A 282 19.94 9.97 -8.49
C LEU A 282 20.44 11.39 -8.74
N GLN A 283 21.27 11.60 -9.76
CA GLN A 283 21.70 12.95 -10.16
C GLN A 283 20.51 13.82 -10.58
N GLN A 284 19.55 13.27 -11.33
CA GLN A 284 18.34 14.00 -11.70
C GLN A 284 17.47 14.35 -10.49
N LEU A 285 17.33 13.43 -9.53
CA LEU A 285 16.65 13.72 -8.25
C LEU A 285 17.35 14.82 -7.46
N ASP A 286 18.69 14.78 -7.38
CA ASP A 286 19.48 15.80 -6.71
C ASP A 286 19.31 17.19 -7.37
N VAL A 287 19.21 17.24 -8.69
CA VAL A 287 18.90 18.49 -9.41
C VAL A 287 17.51 19.02 -9.03
N GLN A 288 16.49 18.17 -8.90
CA GLN A 288 15.15 18.61 -8.44
C GLN A 288 15.19 19.13 -7.00
N ARG A 289 15.99 18.50 -6.14
CA ARG A 289 16.17 18.93 -4.75
C ARG A 289 16.86 20.31 -4.67
N GLN A 290 17.86 20.55 -5.52
CA GLN A 290 18.65 21.78 -5.52
C GLN A 290 17.97 22.96 -6.22
N SER A 291 17.03 22.72 -7.13
CA SER A 291 16.29 23.79 -7.82
C SER A 291 15.51 24.67 -6.84
N LEU A 292 15.01 24.09 -5.74
CA LEU A 292 14.30 24.82 -4.68
C LEU A 292 15.21 25.63 -3.75
N SER A 293 16.54 25.55 -3.91
CA SER A 293 17.52 26.30 -3.10
C SER A 293 18.11 27.52 -3.83
N SER A 294 17.85 27.67 -5.12
CA SER A 294 18.59 28.59 -6.01
C SER A 294 17.78 29.80 -6.50
N SER A 295 16.56 29.99 -5.98
CA SER A 295 15.61 31.04 -6.35
C SER A 295 15.13 31.78 -5.11
#